data_AF-A0A1F3SHU0-F1
#
_entry.id   AF-A0A1F3SHU0-F1
#
_cell.length_a   1.000
_cell.length_b   1.000
_cell.length_c   1.000
_cell.angle_alpha   90.00
_cell.angle_beta   90.00
_cell.angle_gamma   90.00
#
_symmetry.space_group_name_H-M   'P 1'
#
loop_
_entity.id
_entity.type
_entity.pdbx_description
1 polymer ?
#
loop_
_entity_poly.entity_id
_entity_poly.type
_entity_poly.pdbx_seq_one_letter_code
_entity_poly.pdbx_strand_id
1 'polypeptide(L)'
;MIKRSLATFIVLAMALSLGGCKQVIDGFTLGVGENSVTTTANFVPEFGFNVTGSHDIVVKGVKYGTVGVTAPQDGKPFNVYVTADLSMFTSEVWEGFAPVTTLPNGEPLPSWITPGELVRVDIPNFTEFLDLTLYIGYKNPYYIGVAVSLKIFDNRYPDGLSVSQYLKKSSKIWGQGLVYGPGYDDQGNVTQHGGIFFVAGFSKGQIVNINIKKSLPEDIIVKLP
;
A
#
# COMPACT_ATOMS: atom_id res chain seq x y z
N MET A 1 -30.46 -1.35 19.43
CA MET A 1 -29.60 -0.21 19.78
C MET A 1 -28.33 -0.76 20.43
N ILE A 2 -27.34 -1.15 19.61
CA ILE A 2 -26.13 -1.78 20.11
C ILE A 2 -25.18 -0.66 20.53
N LYS A 3 -25.01 -0.48 21.84
CA LYS A 3 -23.90 0.29 22.42
C LYS A 3 -22.59 -0.44 22.08
N ARG A 4 -22.07 -0.21 20.87
CA ARG A 4 -20.69 -0.63 20.53
C ARG A 4 -19.77 0.20 21.42
N SER A 5 -19.05 -0.52 22.28
CA SER A 5 -18.11 -0.04 23.29
C SER A 5 -17.16 1.02 22.72
N LEU A 6 -17.44 2.29 23.03
CA LEU A 6 -16.54 3.43 22.83
C LEU A 6 -15.17 3.21 23.53
N ALA A 7 -15.13 2.32 24.52
CA ALA A 7 -13.94 2.05 25.34
C ALA A 7 -12.86 1.25 24.61
N THR A 8 -13.19 0.45 23.59
CA THR A 8 -12.17 -0.31 22.83
C THR A 8 -11.52 0.54 21.73
N PHE A 9 -12.26 1.51 21.19
CA PHE A 9 -11.77 2.49 20.20
C PHE A 9 -10.64 3.38 20.73
N ILE A 10 -10.74 3.72 22.01
CA ILE A 10 -9.86 4.69 22.63
C ILE A 10 -8.46 4.09 22.90
N VAL A 11 -8.32 2.79 23.17
CA VAL A 11 -7.04 2.20 23.60
C VAL A 11 -6.03 2.08 22.45
N LEU A 12 -6.45 1.80 21.21
CA LEU A 12 -5.52 1.66 20.08
C LEU A 12 -5.25 2.98 19.35
N ALA A 13 -6.24 3.88 19.28
CA ALA A 13 -6.01 5.27 18.87
C ALA A 13 -5.04 5.96 19.84
N MET A 14 -5.16 5.71 21.16
CA MET A 14 -4.17 6.13 22.16
C MET A 14 -2.82 5.40 22.01
N ALA A 15 -2.77 4.15 21.53
CA ALA A 15 -1.49 3.47 21.27
C ALA A 15 -0.74 4.05 20.06
N LEU A 16 -1.46 4.68 19.11
CA LEU A 16 -0.89 5.45 18.01
C LEU A 16 -0.63 6.92 18.40
N SER A 17 -1.37 7.50 19.35
CA SER A 17 -1.29 8.93 19.71
C SER A 17 -0.56 9.27 21.03
N LEU A 18 -0.43 8.35 21.99
CA LEU A 18 0.15 8.62 23.33
C LEU A 18 1.49 7.92 23.60
N GLY A 19 1.98 7.08 22.69
CA GLY A 19 3.21 6.32 22.87
C GLY A 19 4.14 6.38 21.67
N GLY A 20 4.50 7.60 21.23
CA GLY A 20 5.57 7.86 20.26
C GLY A 20 5.40 7.16 18.90
N CYS A 21 4.91 7.90 17.90
CA CYS A 21 4.83 7.55 16.47
C CYS A 21 5.39 6.15 16.11
N LYS A 22 4.54 5.12 16.17
CA LYS A 22 4.92 3.76 15.80
C LYS A 22 5.05 3.69 14.28
N GLN A 23 6.25 3.39 13.83
CA GLN A 23 6.60 3.08 12.45
C GLN A 23 5.64 2.00 11.89
N VAL A 24 5.12 2.23 10.68
CA VAL A 24 4.21 1.30 10.01
C VAL A 24 4.98 0.35 9.08
N ILE A 25 6.03 0.87 8.44
CA ILE A 25 6.89 0.16 7.48
C ILE A 25 8.26 -0.01 8.12
N ASP A 26 8.66 -1.25 8.44
CA ASP A 26 9.97 -1.58 9.00
C ASP A 26 11.10 -1.41 7.97
N GLY A 27 10.81 -1.67 6.70
CA GLY A 27 11.77 -1.45 5.62
C GLY A 27 11.17 -1.50 4.24
N PHE A 28 11.89 -0.91 3.30
CA PHE A 28 11.52 -0.81 1.91
C PHE A 28 12.70 -1.13 0.99
N THR A 29 12.41 -1.87 -0.07
CA THR A 29 13.36 -2.12 -1.16
C THR A 29 12.72 -1.73 -2.48
N LEU A 30 13.46 -0.97 -3.30
CA LEU A 30 13.20 -0.75 -4.72
C LEU A 30 14.44 -1.17 -5.50
N GLY A 31 14.32 -2.23 -6.29
CA GLY A 31 15.30 -2.64 -7.29
C GLY A 31 14.77 -2.35 -8.68
N VAL A 32 15.49 -1.57 -9.46
CA VAL A 32 15.24 -1.42 -10.91
C VAL A 32 16.46 -1.97 -11.63
N GLY A 33 16.27 -3.08 -12.32
CA GLY A 33 17.26 -3.74 -13.15
C GLY A 33 17.10 -3.35 -14.63
N GLU A 34 17.72 -4.14 -15.50
CA GLU A 34 17.67 -3.91 -16.95
C GLU A 34 16.27 -4.14 -17.53
N ASN A 35 15.61 -5.21 -17.09
CA ASN A 35 14.30 -5.63 -17.62
C ASN A 35 13.22 -5.78 -16.54
N SER A 36 13.54 -5.54 -15.28
CA SER A 36 12.59 -5.74 -14.17
C SER A 36 12.65 -4.64 -13.13
N VAL A 37 11.52 -4.47 -12.44
CA VAL A 37 11.39 -3.70 -11.22
C VAL A 37 10.86 -4.60 -10.11
N THR A 38 11.49 -4.52 -8.95
CA THR A 38 11.06 -5.19 -7.72
C THR A 38 10.84 -4.15 -6.65
N THR A 39 9.67 -4.15 -6.04
CA THR A 39 9.37 -3.39 -4.83
C THR A 39 8.97 -4.32 -3.71
N THR A 40 9.45 -4.04 -2.51
CA THR A 40 9.06 -4.76 -1.31
C THR A 40 8.89 -3.79 -0.16
N ALA A 41 7.75 -3.86 0.51
CA ALA A 41 7.49 -3.16 1.76
C ALA A 41 7.33 -4.19 2.88
N ASN A 42 8.11 -4.03 3.94
CA ASN A 42 8.05 -4.84 5.15
C ASN A 42 7.25 -4.04 6.18
N PHE A 43 6.15 -4.60 6.65
CA PHE A 43 5.26 -3.94 7.61
C PHE A 43 5.42 -4.56 8.99
N VAL A 44 5.30 -3.74 10.02
CA VAL A 44 5.54 -4.18 11.39
C VAL A 44 4.58 -5.33 11.80
N PRO A 45 5.03 -6.33 12.58
CA PRO A 45 4.25 -7.54 12.87
C PRO A 45 2.90 -7.30 13.56
N GLU A 46 2.72 -6.15 14.22
CA GLU A 46 1.55 -5.79 15.04
C GLU A 46 0.23 -5.76 14.26
N PHE A 47 0.26 -5.69 12.92
CA PHE A 47 -0.95 -5.81 12.11
C PHE A 47 -1.50 -7.24 12.04
N GLY A 48 -0.72 -8.25 12.45
CA GLY A 48 -1.24 -9.49 13.01
C GLY A 48 -2.01 -10.42 12.06
N PHE A 49 -1.53 -10.64 10.84
CA PHE A 49 -2.08 -11.67 9.94
C PHE A 49 -1.00 -12.63 9.45
N ASN A 50 -1.36 -13.91 9.37
CA ASN A 50 -0.49 -15.00 8.92
C ASN A 50 -0.98 -15.50 7.56
N VAL A 51 -0.73 -14.71 6.52
CA VAL A 51 -1.16 -15.02 5.17
C VAL A 51 0.04 -14.96 4.22
N THR A 52 0.22 -16.04 3.47
CA THR A 52 1.18 -16.09 2.36
C THR A 52 0.42 -16.40 1.10
N GLY A 53 0.69 -15.64 0.04
CA GLY A 53 0.13 -15.89 -1.27
C GLY A 53 0.83 -15.06 -2.32
N SER A 54 0.62 -15.42 -3.58
CA SER A 54 1.06 -14.65 -4.72
C SER A 54 0.04 -14.74 -5.85
N HIS A 55 0.01 -13.71 -6.69
CA HIS A 55 -0.84 -13.62 -7.86
C HIS A 55 -0.03 -13.13 -9.05
N ASP A 56 -0.24 -13.75 -10.21
CA ASP A 56 0.39 -13.32 -11.44
C ASP A 56 -0.24 -12.01 -11.93
N ILE A 57 0.60 -11.06 -12.32
CA ILE A 57 0.15 -9.82 -12.93
C ILE A 57 -0.10 -10.11 -14.40
N VAL A 58 -1.36 -10.41 -14.74
CA VAL A 58 -1.78 -10.70 -16.11
C VAL A 58 -2.63 -9.55 -16.64
N VAL A 59 -2.17 -8.91 -17.71
CA VAL A 59 -2.87 -7.81 -18.37
C VAL A 59 -3.10 -8.19 -19.82
N LYS A 60 -4.36 -8.14 -20.28
CA LYS A 60 -4.76 -8.53 -21.65
C LYS A 60 -4.21 -9.92 -22.06
N GLY A 61 -4.15 -10.86 -21.12
CA GLY A 61 -3.67 -12.24 -21.34
C GLY A 61 -2.15 -12.43 -21.29
N VAL A 62 -1.37 -11.37 -21.06
CA VAL A 62 0.09 -11.43 -20.97
C VAL A 62 0.54 -11.31 -19.52
N LYS A 63 1.42 -12.22 -19.07
CA LYS A 63 2.02 -12.20 -17.73
C LYS A 63 3.20 -11.23 -17.68
N TYR A 64 3.11 -10.23 -16.82
CA TYR A 64 4.13 -9.21 -16.61
C TYR A 64 4.88 -9.36 -15.29
N GLY A 65 4.45 -10.24 -14.39
CA GLY A 65 5.11 -10.36 -13.10
C GLY A 65 4.24 -11.03 -12.06
N THR A 66 4.54 -10.72 -10.80
CA THR A 66 3.87 -11.29 -9.64
C THR A 66 3.76 -10.24 -8.54
N VAL A 67 2.59 -10.18 -7.90
CA VAL A 67 2.35 -9.47 -6.65
C VAL A 67 2.07 -10.48 -5.56
N GLY A 68 2.47 -10.21 -4.33
CA GLY A 68 2.20 -11.15 -3.25
C GLY A 68 2.42 -10.58 -1.86
N VAL A 69 2.04 -11.41 -0.90
CA VAL A 69 2.18 -11.18 0.53
C VAL A 69 2.87 -12.38 1.12
N THR A 70 3.86 -12.18 1.98
CA THR A 70 4.47 -13.26 2.77
C THR A 70 4.16 -13.02 4.24
N ALA A 71 3.69 -14.06 4.91
CA ALA A 71 3.41 -14.05 6.32
C ALA A 71 4.66 -13.70 7.16
N PRO A 72 4.47 -13.13 8.36
CA PRO A 72 5.56 -12.91 9.30
C PRO A 72 6.12 -14.25 9.79
N GLN A 73 7.44 -14.32 10.02
CA GLN A 73 8.12 -15.49 10.61
C GLN A 73 8.87 -15.09 11.87
N ASP A 74 8.59 -15.72 13.02
CA ASP A 74 9.36 -15.59 14.27
C ASP A 74 9.74 -14.13 14.64
N GLY A 75 8.72 -13.26 14.78
CA GLY A 75 8.93 -11.84 15.13
C GLY A 75 9.44 -10.96 13.98
N LYS A 76 9.55 -11.49 12.75
CA LYS A 76 9.86 -10.70 11.54
C LYS A 76 8.61 -10.05 10.95
N PRO A 77 8.75 -8.88 10.29
CA PRO A 77 7.71 -8.25 9.48
C PRO A 77 7.04 -9.23 8.50
N PHE A 78 5.75 -9.01 8.22
CA PHE A 78 5.17 -9.53 6.98
C PHE A 78 5.59 -8.62 5.83
N ASN A 79 5.65 -9.17 4.61
CA ASN A 79 6.03 -8.39 3.44
C ASN A 79 4.90 -8.33 2.43
N VAL A 80 4.86 -7.22 1.69
CA VAL A 80 4.11 -7.12 0.45
C VAL A 80 5.10 -6.78 -0.64
N TYR A 81 5.04 -7.48 -1.76
CA TYR A 81 6.00 -7.33 -2.83
C TYR A 81 5.33 -7.28 -4.19
N VAL A 82 6.03 -6.64 -5.12
CA VAL A 82 5.73 -6.70 -6.56
C VAL A 82 7.04 -6.92 -7.28
N THR A 83 7.05 -7.88 -8.20
CA THR A 83 8.10 -8.04 -9.20
C THR A 83 7.45 -7.96 -10.56
N ALA A 84 7.99 -7.12 -11.43
CA ALA A 84 7.37 -6.74 -12.68
C ALA A 84 8.40 -6.58 -13.80
N ASP A 85 8.06 -7.01 -15.01
CA ASP A 85 8.79 -6.73 -16.24
C ASP A 85 8.57 -5.27 -16.64
N LEU A 86 9.63 -4.57 -17.04
CA LEU A 86 9.56 -3.15 -17.40
C LEU A 86 8.69 -2.87 -18.64
N SER A 87 8.45 -3.86 -19.50
CA SER A 87 7.53 -3.76 -20.64
C SER A 87 6.09 -3.48 -20.21
N MET A 88 5.72 -3.78 -18.96
CA MET A 88 4.40 -3.46 -18.44
C MET A 88 4.15 -1.96 -18.30
N PHE A 89 5.19 -1.12 -18.30
CA PHE A 89 5.07 0.34 -18.15
C PHE A 89 4.91 1.07 -19.50
N THR A 90 4.58 0.33 -20.56
CA THR A 90 4.28 0.90 -21.87
C THR A 90 2.80 1.31 -21.96
N SER A 91 2.50 2.38 -22.69
CA SER A 91 1.13 2.90 -22.81
C SER A 91 0.16 1.93 -23.50
N GLU A 92 0.64 1.11 -24.44
CA GLU A 92 -0.16 0.15 -25.22
C GLU A 92 -0.80 -0.93 -24.33
N VAL A 93 -0.08 -1.37 -23.29
CA VAL A 93 -0.57 -2.34 -22.31
C VAL A 93 -1.84 -1.83 -21.62
N TRP A 94 -1.87 -0.54 -21.30
CA TRP A 94 -2.93 0.11 -20.51
C TRP A 94 -3.97 0.86 -21.33
N GLU A 95 -3.91 0.78 -22.66
CA GLU A 95 -4.94 1.35 -23.51
C GLU A 95 -6.32 0.80 -23.12
N GLY A 96 -7.28 1.69 -22.86
CA GLY A 96 -8.64 1.36 -22.42
C GLY A 96 -8.84 1.33 -20.90
N PHE A 97 -7.78 1.39 -20.10
CA PHE A 97 -7.91 1.53 -18.64
C PHE A 97 -8.18 2.99 -18.26
N ALA A 98 -9.18 3.20 -17.40
CA ALA A 98 -9.45 4.52 -16.86
C ALA A 98 -8.39 4.90 -15.81
N PRO A 99 -7.86 6.13 -15.85
CA PRO A 99 -7.00 6.63 -14.78
C PRO A 99 -7.74 6.69 -13.45
N VAL A 100 -7.01 6.48 -12.36
CA VAL A 100 -7.53 6.56 -10.99
C VAL A 100 -6.84 7.66 -10.19
N THR A 101 -7.59 8.24 -9.25
CA THR A 101 -7.12 9.30 -8.35
C THR A 101 -7.29 8.94 -6.88
N THR A 102 -7.83 7.76 -6.58
CA THR A 102 -8.17 7.33 -5.22
C THR A 102 -7.69 5.91 -4.95
N LEU A 103 -7.53 5.60 -3.67
CA LEU A 103 -7.33 4.28 -3.10
C LEU A 103 -8.64 3.46 -3.11
N PRO A 104 -8.60 2.16 -2.76
CA PRO A 104 -9.82 1.33 -2.75
C PRO A 104 -10.87 1.83 -1.76
N ASN A 105 -10.44 2.51 -0.69
CA ASN A 105 -11.30 3.16 0.29
C ASN A 105 -11.66 4.62 -0.06
N GLY A 106 -11.51 5.04 -1.32
CA GLY A 106 -11.91 6.37 -1.77
C GLY A 106 -10.97 7.51 -1.36
N GLU A 107 -10.04 7.29 -0.42
CA GLU A 107 -9.03 8.28 -0.05
C GLU A 107 -8.20 8.71 -1.28
N PRO A 108 -7.83 9.99 -1.41
CA PRO A 108 -6.98 10.44 -2.49
C PRO A 108 -5.63 9.72 -2.52
N LEU A 109 -5.14 9.44 -3.73
CA LEU A 109 -3.75 8.99 -3.90
C LEU A 109 -2.77 10.07 -3.41
N PRO A 110 -1.54 9.68 -3.01
CA PRO A 110 -0.54 10.64 -2.59
C PRO A 110 -0.30 11.79 -3.56
N SER A 111 -0.20 13.01 -3.02
CA SER A 111 -0.09 14.24 -3.80
C SER A 111 1.19 14.39 -4.63
N TRP A 112 2.22 13.57 -4.37
CA TRP A 112 3.46 13.54 -5.15
C TRP A 112 3.39 12.61 -6.36
N ILE A 113 2.31 11.83 -6.47
CA ILE A 113 1.99 11.07 -7.67
C ILE A 113 1.19 12.00 -8.57
N THR A 114 1.58 12.09 -9.84
CA THR A 114 0.85 12.91 -10.81
C THR A 114 -0.59 12.39 -10.96
N PRO A 115 -1.61 13.25 -10.79
CA PRO A 115 -3.00 12.85 -11.00
C PRO A 115 -3.24 12.33 -12.41
N GLY A 116 -4.02 11.26 -12.54
CA GLY A 116 -4.40 10.70 -13.84
C GLY A 116 -3.30 9.89 -14.55
N GLU A 117 -2.20 9.58 -13.86
CA GLU A 117 -1.12 8.76 -14.41
C GLU A 117 -1.12 7.32 -13.91
N LEU A 118 -1.95 6.98 -12.92
CA LEU A 118 -2.10 5.64 -12.39
C LEU A 118 -3.32 4.94 -12.99
N VAL A 119 -3.16 3.66 -13.29
CA VAL A 119 -4.25 2.70 -13.53
C VAL A 119 -4.27 1.67 -12.41
N ARG A 120 -5.45 1.09 -12.17
CA ARG A 120 -5.68 0.13 -11.09
C ARG A 120 -6.06 -1.24 -11.67
N VAL A 121 -5.54 -2.30 -11.06
CA VAL A 121 -5.94 -3.69 -11.30
C VAL A 121 -6.33 -4.30 -9.96
N ASP A 122 -7.60 -4.66 -9.83
CA ASP A 122 -8.11 -5.31 -8.62
C ASP A 122 -7.95 -6.83 -8.71
N ILE A 123 -7.51 -7.40 -7.61
CA ILE A 123 -7.39 -8.84 -7.37
C ILE A 123 -8.28 -9.12 -6.16
N PRO A 124 -9.61 -9.16 -6.35
CA PRO A 124 -10.55 -9.41 -5.27
C PRO A 124 -10.43 -10.85 -4.77
N ASN A 125 -10.74 -11.06 -3.50
CA ASN A 125 -10.68 -12.36 -2.84
C ASN A 125 -9.31 -13.04 -3.03
N PHE A 126 -8.23 -12.24 -3.00
CA PHE A 126 -6.88 -12.78 -3.01
C PHE A 126 -6.71 -13.81 -1.89
N THR A 127 -7.31 -13.54 -0.72
CA THR A 127 -7.74 -14.56 0.24
C THR A 127 -9.10 -14.21 0.84
N GLU A 128 -9.61 -15.06 1.74
CA GLU A 128 -10.84 -14.76 2.48
C GLU A 128 -10.74 -13.50 3.36
N PHE A 129 -9.52 -13.08 3.75
CA PHE A 129 -9.31 -11.96 4.67
C PHE A 129 -8.78 -10.68 4.00
N LEU A 130 -8.34 -10.78 2.75
CA LEU A 130 -7.64 -9.67 2.12
C LEU A 130 -7.76 -9.65 0.60
N ASP A 131 -7.89 -8.43 0.10
CA ASP A 131 -7.94 -8.10 -1.32
C ASP A 131 -6.66 -7.32 -1.68
N LEU A 132 -6.21 -7.45 -2.92
CA LEU A 132 -5.08 -6.69 -3.44
C LEU A 132 -5.54 -5.77 -4.57
N THR A 133 -5.01 -4.55 -4.60
CA THR A 133 -5.15 -3.66 -5.75
C THR A 133 -3.77 -3.18 -6.17
N LEU A 134 -3.38 -3.49 -7.40
CA LEU A 134 -2.14 -3.02 -8.01
C LEU A 134 -2.38 -1.66 -8.67
N TYR A 135 -1.44 -0.73 -8.49
CA TYR A 135 -1.42 0.60 -9.09
C TYR A 135 -0.19 0.74 -9.98
N ILE A 136 -0.41 1.06 -11.26
CA ILE A 136 0.66 1.18 -12.26
C ILE A 136 0.64 2.56 -12.90
N GLY A 137 1.79 3.25 -12.84
CA GLY A 137 2.02 4.51 -13.50
C GLY A 137 2.93 4.31 -14.69
N TYR A 138 2.36 4.40 -15.90
CA TYR A 138 3.03 4.04 -17.16
C TYR A 138 3.54 5.26 -17.96
N LYS A 139 3.47 6.47 -17.39
CA LYS A 139 4.08 7.68 -17.92
C LYS A 139 5.25 8.07 -17.03
N ASN A 140 6.33 8.62 -17.58
CA ASN A 140 7.50 8.99 -16.79
C ASN A 140 7.20 10.25 -15.95
N PRO A 141 7.45 10.24 -14.61
CA PRO A 141 8.05 9.17 -13.81
C PRO A 141 7.13 7.96 -13.59
N TYR A 142 7.68 6.76 -13.72
CA TYR A 142 6.91 5.53 -13.54
C TYR A 142 6.60 5.27 -12.06
N TYR A 143 5.46 4.64 -11.80
CA TYR A 143 5.02 4.29 -10.45
C TYR A 143 4.57 2.83 -10.38
N ILE A 144 4.89 2.15 -9.28
CA ILE A 144 4.35 0.83 -8.98
C ILE A 144 3.94 0.80 -7.51
N GLY A 145 2.69 0.43 -7.24
CA GLY A 145 2.16 0.39 -5.89
C GLY A 145 1.13 -0.70 -5.69
N VAL A 146 0.88 -1.05 -4.44
CA VAL A 146 -0.13 -2.04 -4.05
C VAL A 146 -0.88 -1.52 -2.84
N ALA A 147 -2.20 -1.62 -2.88
CA ALA A 147 -3.05 -1.58 -1.71
C ALA A 147 -3.38 -3.01 -1.27
N VAL A 148 -3.26 -3.29 0.02
CA VAL A 148 -3.79 -4.49 0.66
C VAL A 148 -4.95 -4.06 1.53
N SER A 149 -6.16 -4.39 1.09
CA SER A 149 -7.38 -4.14 1.87
C SER A 149 -7.57 -5.31 2.83
N LEU A 150 -7.67 -5.01 4.12
CA LEU A 150 -7.67 -5.98 5.21
C LEU A 150 -9.07 -6.00 5.84
N LYS A 151 -9.85 -7.04 5.56
CA LYS A 151 -11.23 -7.18 6.08
C LYS A 151 -11.27 -7.25 7.62
N ILE A 152 -10.14 -7.62 8.23
CA ILE A 152 -9.96 -7.65 9.69
C ILE A 152 -9.79 -6.26 10.33
N PHE A 153 -9.51 -5.21 9.55
CA PHE A 153 -9.28 -3.85 10.06
C PHE A 153 -10.58 -3.10 10.35
N ASP A 154 -11.67 -3.52 9.72
CA ASP A 154 -13.01 -2.93 9.82
C ASP A 154 -13.53 -2.74 11.25
N ASN A 155 -13.08 -3.58 12.19
CA ASN A 155 -13.48 -3.51 13.59
C ASN A 155 -12.36 -3.01 14.53
N ARG A 156 -11.17 -2.70 13.99
CA ARG A 156 -9.97 -2.37 14.77
C ARG A 156 -9.53 -0.91 14.62
N TYR A 157 -9.85 -0.26 13.51
CA TYR A 157 -9.39 1.10 13.20
C TYR A 157 -10.57 2.03 12.89
N PRO A 158 -10.48 3.32 13.24
CA PRO A 158 -11.55 4.27 12.99
C PRO A 158 -11.63 4.68 11.51
N ASP A 159 -12.82 5.17 11.14
CA ASP A 159 -13.02 5.92 9.91
C ASP A 159 -12.05 7.11 9.83
N GLY A 160 -11.64 7.47 8.62
CA GLY A 160 -10.74 8.60 8.36
C GLY A 160 -9.30 8.44 8.91
N LEU A 161 -8.92 7.29 9.48
CA LEU A 161 -7.54 7.03 9.86
C LEU A 161 -6.65 7.13 8.61
N SER A 162 -5.60 7.93 8.69
CA SER A 162 -4.59 8.01 7.61
C SER A 162 -3.22 8.27 8.22
N VAL A 163 -2.36 7.26 8.21
CA VAL A 163 -0.98 7.33 8.72
C VAL A 163 -0.03 7.06 7.58
N SER A 164 0.75 8.06 7.19
CA SER A 164 1.67 7.93 6.06
C SER A 164 3.12 8.13 6.44
N GLN A 165 3.99 7.39 5.76
CA GLN A 165 5.43 7.45 5.90
C GLN A 165 6.07 7.58 4.53
N TYR A 166 6.80 8.68 4.32
CA TYR A 166 7.57 8.90 3.10
C TYR A 166 8.91 8.17 3.14
N LEU A 167 9.29 7.62 2.01
CA LEU A 167 10.58 6.98 1.78
C LEU A 167 11.40 7.92 0.92
N LYS A 168 12.26 8.71 1.56
CA LYS A 168 13.07 9.75 0.93
C LYS A 168 14.55 9.37 0.94
N LYS A 169 15.28 9.81 -0.09
CA LYS A 169 16.75 9.86 -0.09
C LYS A 169 17.13 11.28 -0.50
N SER A 170 17.68 12.03 0.45
CA SER A 170 17.77 13.50 0.33
C SER A 170 16.35 14.10 0.16
N SER A 171 16.17 15.10 -0.70
CA SER A 171 14.86 15.73 -0.95
C SER A 171 13.92 14.92 -1.86
N LYS A 172 14.40 13.84 -2.50
CA LYS A 172 13.61 13.06 -3.44
C LYS A 172 12.79 11.99 -2.72
N ILE A 173 11.48 11.98 -2.96
CA ILE A 173 10.58 10.89 -2.57
C ILE A 173 10.76 9.74 -3.56
N TRP A 174 11.10 8.57 -3.04
CA TRP A 174 11.23 7.32 -3.79
C TRP A 174 10.04 6.40 -3.60
N GLY A 175 9.31 6.60 -2.50
CA GLY A 175 8.09 5.88 -2.24
C GLY A 175 7.36 6.43 -1.03
N GLN A 176 6.25 5.81 -0.74
CA GLN A 176 5.45 6.08 0.44
C GLN A 176 4.73 4.79 0.80
N GLY A 177 4.53 4.57 2.09
CA GLY A 177 3.41 3.73 2.49
C GLY A 177 2.49 4.44 3.45
N LEU A 178 1.29 3.89 3.53
CA LEU A 178 0.13 4.48 4.13
C LEU A 178 -0.67 3.36 4.80
N VAL A 179 -1.13 3.59 6.02
CA VAL A 179 -2.25 2.85 6.62
C VAL A 179 -3.47 3.74 6.53
N TYR A 180 -4.57 3.18 6.05
CA TYR A 180 -5.83 3.88 5.94
C TYR A 180 -6.95 3.11 6.64
N GLY A 181 -7.89 3.84 7.22
CA GLY A 181 -9.06 3.30 7.91
C GLY A 181 -10.13 2.77 6.96
N PRO A 182 -11.06 1.95 7.46
CA PRO A 182 -12.28 1.58 6.73
C PRO A 182 -13.20 2.79 6.54
N GLY A 183 -14.04 2.75 5.52
CA GLY A 183 -15.15 3.70 5.33
C GLY A 183 -16.46 3.11 5.82
N TYR A 184 -17.35 3.94 6.38
CA TYR A 184 -18.68 3.52 6.84
C TYR A 184 -19.81 4.32 6.19
N ASP A 185 -21.00 3.73 6.12
CA ASP A 185 -22.23 4.45 5.81
C ASP A 185 -22.82 5.13 7.07
N ASP A 186 -23.89 5.92 6.88
CA ASP A 186 -24.61 6.61 7.97
C ASP A 186 -25.18 5.64 9.02
N GLN A 187 -25.31 4.35 8.67
CA GLN A 187 -25.80 3.28 9.52
C GLN A 187 -24.66 2.55 10.25
N GLY A 188 -23.40 2.90 10.00
CA GLY A 188 -22.22 2.30 10.60
C GLY A 188 -21.82 0.95 10.00
N ASN A 189 -22.33 0.60 8.81
CA ASN A 189 -21.87 -0.56 8.06
C ASN A 189 -20.62 -0.20 7.26
N VAL A 190 -19.70 -1.16 7.14
CA VAL A 190 -18.50 -0.99 6.33
C VAL A 190 -18.90 -0.87 4.87
N THR A 191 -18.55 0.24 4.22
CA THR A 191 -18.67 0.42 2.78
C THR A 191 -17.39 0.04 2.07
N GLN A 192 -16.25 0.26 2.72
CA GLN A 192 -14.92 -0.02 2.19
C GLN A 192 -13.96 -0.47 3.31
N HIS A 193 -13.17 -1.49 3.03
CA HIS A 193 -12.20 -2.01 4.00
C HIS A 193 -11.02 -1.07 4.19
N GLY A 194 -10.55 -0.98 5.44
CA GLY A 194 -9.28 -0.35 5.75
C GLY A 194 -8.11 -1.20 5.26
N GLY A 195 -6.89 -0.65 5.31
CA GLY A 195 -5.75 -1.40 4.81
C GLY A 195 -4.45 -0.65 4.83
N ILE A 196 -3.52 -1.18 4.04
CA ILE A 196 -2.22 -0.59 3.80
C ILE A 196 -2.08 -0.30 2.31
N PHE A 197 -1.34 0.73 1.98
CA PHE A 197 -0.93 1.07 0.63
C PHE A 197 0.56 1.34 0.64
N PHE A 198 1.25 0.91 -0.40
CA PHE A 198 2.60 1.38 -0.68
C PHE A 198 2.76 1.66 -2.17
N VAL A 199 3.67 2.56 -2.49
CA VAL A 199 3.99 2.92 -3.86
C VAL A 199 5.44 3.39 -3.95
N ALA A 200 6.08 3.08 -5.07
CA ALA A 200 7.41 3.52 -5.41
C ALA A 200 7.41 4.25 -6.75
N GLY A 201 8.26 5.27 -6.87
CA GLY A 201 8.49 6.01 -8.11
C GLY A 201 9.90 5.77 -8.65
N PHE A 202 10.02 5.63 -9.97
CA PHE A 202 11.30 5.47 -10.67
C PHE A 202 11.26 6.12 -12.07
N SER A 203 12.40 6.17 -12.76
CA SER A 203 12.50 6.75 -14.11
C SER A 203 13.02 5.74 -15.12
N LYS A 204 12.68 5.94 -16.40
CA LYS A 204 13.17 5.08 -17.49
C LYS A 204 14.70 5.07 -17.54
N GLY A 205 15.29 3.89 -17.72
CA GLY A 205 16.75 3.71 -17.82
C GLY A 205 17.49 3.89 -16.48
N GLN A 206 16.77 4.07 -15.38
CA GLN A 206 17.37 4.17 -14.07
C GLN A 206 17.66 2.76 -13.54
N ILE A 207 18.93 2.36 -13.47
CA ILE A 207 19.32 1.19 -12.69
C ILE A 207 19.58 1.64 -11.27
N VAL A 208 18.82 1.11 -10.31
CA VAL A 208 18.94 1.52 -8.91
C VAL A 208 18.62 0.36 -7.98
N ASN A 209 19.33 0.32 -6.84
CA ASN A 209 18.95 -0.49 -5.70
C ASN A 209 18.85 0.45 -4.49
N ILE A 210 17.62 0.72 -4.05
CA ILE A 210 17.33 1.49 -2.84
C ILE A 210 16.87 0.50 -1.79
N ASN A 211 17.61 0.46 -0.69
CA ASN A 211 17.22 -0.27 0.50
C ASN A 211 17.16 0.72 1.67
N ILE A 212 15.95 0.93 2.19
CA ILE A 212 15.68 1.79 3.32
C ILE A 212 15.25 0.87 4.46
N LYS A 213 16.17 0.58 5.38
CA LYS A 213 15.86 -0.10 6.64
C LYS A 213 15.76 0.95 7.73
N LYS A 214 14.69 0.89 8.53
CA LYS A 214 14.58 1.52 9.84
C LYS A 214 15.12 2.97 9.90
N SER A 215 14.25 3.93 9.63
CA SER A 215 14.44 5.32 10.09
C SER A 215 13.12 5.88 10.63
N LEU A 216 13.14 6.30 11.90
CA LEU A 216 12.24 7.30 12.46
C LEU A 216 12.95 8.67 12.42
N PRO A 217 12.20 9.77 12.30
CA PRO A 217 11.42 10.19 11.15
C PRO A 217 12.27 11.09 10.23
N GLU A 218 11.76 11.38 9.03
CA GLU A 218 11.80 12.81 8.65
C GLU A 218 10.39 13.36 8.40
N ASP A 219 9.39 12.57 7.98
CA ASP A 219 7.98 13.04 7.98
C ASP A 219 6.99 11.86 8.14
N ILE A 220 6.50 11.63 9.38
CA ILE A 220 5.28 10.84 9.60
C ILE A 220 4.13 11.82 9.66
N ILE A 221 3.16 11.68 8.77
CA ILE A 221 1.93 12.47 8.78
C ILE A 221 0.81 11.59 9.29
N VAL A 222 0.28 11.92 10.46
CA VAL A 222 -0.94 11.31 11.02
C VAL A 222 -2.09 12.29 10.81
N LYS A 223 -3.09 11.86 10.06
CA LYS A 223 -4.40 12.51 10.04
C LYS A 223 -5.36 11.61 10.81
N LEU A 224 -5.98 12.20 11.82
CA LEU A 224 -7.12 11.62 12.51
C LEU A 224 -8.38 12.33 11.99
N PRO A 225 -9.54 11.65 11.98
CA PRO A 225 -10.82 12.26 11.62
C PRO A 225 -11.14 13.50 12.47
#